data_AF-A0A547NPT3-F1
#
_entry.id   AF-A0A547NPT3-F1
#
_cell.length_a   1.000
_cell.length_b   1.000
_cell.length_c   1.000
_cell.angle_alpha   90.00
_cell.angle_beta   90.00
_cell.angle_gamma   90.00
#
_symmetry.space_group_name_H-M   'P 1'
#
loop_
_entity.id
_entity.type
_entity.pdbx_description
1 polymer ?
#
loop_
_entity_poly.entity_id
_entity_poly.type
_entity_poly.pdbx_seq_one_letter_code
_entity_poly.pdbx_strand_id
1 'polypeptide(L)' 'MTEIAHLLSLADRFIGATSIKEVTLSHRVFGDSKKLAAIRSGADITLGRFNGALEWFSTNWPDEAEWPKGIARPETVRAA' A
#
# COMPACT_ATOMS: atom_id res chain seq x y z
N MET A 1 4.92 -16.50 1.18
CA MET A 1 4.17 -15.85 0.08
C MET A 1 4.09 -14.38 0.42
N THR A 2 4.67 -13.55 -0.42
CA THR A 2 5.40 -12.34 -0.01
C THR A 2 4.48 -11.12 0.13
N GLU A 3 4.42 -10.55 1.34
CA GLU A 3 3.74 -9.29 1.70
C GLU A 3 4.02 -8.14 0.71
N ILE A 4 5.21 -8.14 0.10
CA ILE A 4 5.61 -7.19 -0.94
C ILE A 4 4.70 -7.26 -2.18
N ALA A 5 4.35 -8.46 -2.66
CA ALA A 5 3.49 -8.62 -3.83
C ALA A 5 2.08 -8.08 -3.57
N HIS A 6 1.58 -8.27 -2.33
CA HIS A 6 0.32 -7.69 -1.88
C HIS A 6 0.37 -6.16 -1.91
N LEU A 7 1.43 -5.55 -1.36
CA LEU A 7 1.62 -4.10 -1.39
C LEU A 7 1.64 -3.54 -2.82
N LEU A 8 2.39 -4.19 -3.72
CA LEU A 8 2.49 -3.76 -5.12
C LEU A 8 1.14 -3.88 -5.84
N SER A 9 0.37 -4.93 -5.56
CA SER A 9 -0.98 -5.11 -6.12
C SER A 9 -1.96 -4.04 -5.63
N LEU A 10 -1.90 -3.68 -4.34
CA LEU A 10 -2.70 -2.57 -3.79
C LEU A 10 -2.30 -1.24 -4.44
N ALA A 11 -1.01 -0.98 -4.55
CA ALA A 11 -0.51 0.25 -5.13
C ALA A 11 -0.95 0.41 -6.59
N ASP A 12 -0.84 -0.65 -7.40
CA ASP A 12 -1.28 -0.65 -8.79
C ASP A 12 -2.79 -0.37 -8.92
N ARG A 13 -3.62 -1.05 -8.11
CA ARG A 13 -5.07 -0.83 -8.09
C ARG A 13 -5.44 0.58 -7.65
N PHE A 14 -4.75 1.11 -6.65
CA PHE A 14 -4.95 2.48 -6.17
C PHE A 14 -4.58 3.51 -7.22
N ILE A 15 -3.43 3.33 -7.90
CA ILE A 15 -2.98 4.19 -9.00
C ILE A 15 -3.99 4.16 -10.15
N GLY A 16 -4.50 2.98 -10.51
CA GLY A 16 -5.52 2.83 -11.55
C GLY A 16 -6.82 3.57 -11.22
N ALA A 17 -7.26 3.54 -9.96
CA ALA A 17 -8.50 4.19 -9.54
C ALA A 17 -8.35 5.71 -9.31
N THR A 18 -7.21 6.16 -8.78
CA THR A 18 -6.99 7.58 -8.46
C THR A 18 -6.24 8.35 -9.55
N SER A 19 -5.76 7.65 -10.58
CA SER A 19 -4.95 8.20 -11.67
C SER A 19 -3.72 9.01 -11.19
N ILE A 20 -3.15 8.66 -10.01
CA ILE A 20 -1.94 9.31 -9.48
C ILE A 20 -0.68 8.53 -9.83
N LYS A 21 0.48 9.17 -9.74
CA LYS A 21 1.78 8.51 -9.98
C LYS A 21 2.20 7.67 -8.78
N GLU A 22 2.89 6.55 -9.07
CA GLU A 22 3.52 5.68 -8.07
C GLU A 22 4.42 6.45 -7.09
N VAL A 23 5.19 7.41 -7.60
CA VAL A 23 6.08 8.29 -6.82
C VAL A 23 5.30 9.11 -5.80
N THR A 24 4.14 9.65 -6.20
CA THR A 24 3.26 10.42 -5.33
C THR A 24 2.63 9.54 -4.26
N LEU A 25 2.19 8.33 -4.63
CA LEU A 25 1.67 7.34 -3.69
C LEU A 25 2.73 6.92 -2.68
N SER A 26 3.96 6.62 -3.15
CA SER A 26 5.09 6.24 -2.29
C SER A 26 5.40 7.32 -1.25
N HIS A 27 5.42 8.59 -1.67
CA HIS A 27 5.63 9.71 -0.74
C HIS A 27 4.48 9.82 0.28
N ARG A 28 3.22 9.66 -0.15
CA ARG A 28 2.06 9.70 0.77
C ARG A 28 2.05 8.57 1.79
N VAL A 29 2.40 7.36 1.36
CA VAL A 29 2.33 6.14 2.19
C VAL A 29 3.57 6.01 3.10
N PHE A 30 4.76 6.25 2.55
CA PHE A 30 6.03 5.99 3.25
C PHE A 30 6.78 7.25 3.68
N GLY A 31 6.32 8.44 3.28
CA GLY A 31 7.12 9.67 3.41
C GLY A 31 8.32 9.70 2.45
N ASP A 32 8.47 8.72 1.57
CA ASP A 32 9.65 8.54 0.74
C ASP A 32 9.23 8.12 -0.68
N SER A 33 9.55 8.96 -1.64
CA SER A 33 9.10 8.84 -3.03
C SER A 33 9.79 7.72 -3.81
N LYS A 34 10.89 7.17 -3.29
CA LYS A 34 11.68 6.09 -3.93
C LYS A 34 11.40 4.72 -3.32
N LYS A 35 10.73 4.67 -2.17
CA LYS A 35 10.57 3.43 -1.41
C LYS A 35 9.76 2.37 -2.16
N LEU A 36 8.65 2.74 -2.78
CA LEU A 36 7.84 1.79 -3.54
C LEU A 36 8.59 1.26 -4.77
N ALA A 37 9.32 2.13 -5.47
CA ALA A 37 10.17 1.74 -6.60
C ALA A 37 11.30 0.78 -6.15
N ALA A 38 11.92 1.03 -4.98
CA ALA A 38 12.91 0.13 -4.41
C ALA A 38 12.32 -1.25 -4.10
N ILE A 39 11.12 -1.29 -3.49
CA ILE A 39 10.41 -2.54 -3.19
C ILE A 39 10.09 -3.31 -4.48
N ARG A 40 9.68 -2.61 -5.54
CA ARG A 40 9.47 -3.18 -6.88
C ARG A 40 10.75 -3.74 -7.49
N SER A 41 11.89 -3.13 -7.18
CA SER A 41 13.22 -3.61 -7.56
C SER A 41 13.72 -4.80 -6.73
N GLY A 42 12.95 -5.27 -5.74
CA GLY A 42 13.32 -6.38 -4.86
C GLY A 42 13.90 -5.95 -3.51
N ALA A 43 13.75 -4.69 -3.11
CA ALA A 43 14.15 -4.26 -1.77
C ALA A 43 13.22 -4.80 -0.69
N ASP A 44 13.79 -5.12 0.47
CA ASP A 44 13.04 -5.53 1.64
C ASP A 44 12.30 -4.37 2.31
N ILE A 45 11.17 -4.73 2.92
CA ILE A 45 10.37 -3.86 3.76
C ILE A 45 10.20 -4.52 5.13
N THR A 46 10.33 -3.73 6.18
CA THR A 46 10.07 -4.20 7.54
C THR A 46 8.56 -4.32 7.78
N LEU A 47 8.15 -5.31 8.58
CA LEU A 47 6.74 -5.53 8.94
C LEU A 47 6.05 -4.26 9.43
N GLY A 48 6.69 -3.45 10.28
CA GLY A 48 6.11 -2.20 10.77
C GLY A 48 5.83 -1.16 9.67
N ARG A 49 6.69 -1.07 8.64
CA ARG A 49 6.45 -0.19 7.48
C ARG A 49 5.34 -0.73 6.60
N PHE A 50 5.31 -2.04 6.40
CA PHE A 50 4.24 -2.68 5.64
C PHE A 50 2.88 -2.48 6.31
N ASN A 51 2.81 -2.66 7.63
CA ASN A 51 1.58 -2.44 8.40
C ASN A 51 1.09 -0.99 8.30
N GLY A 52 1.98 -0.02 8.52
CA GLY A 52 1.64 1.40 8.37
C GLY A 52 1.18 1.77 6.96
N ALA A 53 1.76 1.14 5.95
CA ALA A 53 1.32 1.32 4.56
C ALA A 53 -0.08 0.75 4.32
N LEU A 54 -0.34 -0.48 4.79
CA LEU A 54 -1.66 -1.11 4.71
C LEU A 54 -2.73 -0.29 5.45
N GLU A 55 -2.42 0.24 6.63
CA GLU A 55 -3.33 1.09 7.40
C GLU A 55 -3.65 2.39 6.64
N TRP A 56 -2.65 3.00 6.01
CA TRP A 56 -2.86 4.17 5.16
C TRP A 56 -3.75 3.83 3.96
N PHE A 57 -3.48 2.72 3.27
CA PHE A 57 -4.31 2.26 2.16
C PHE A 57 -5.74 1.99 2.61
N SER A 58 -5.94 1.32 3.75
CA SER A 58 -7.26 1.02 4.31
C SER A 58 -8.05 2.30 4.63
N THR A 59 -7.37 3.35 5.10
CA THR A 59 -7.98 4.64 5.47
C THR A 59 -8.26 5.53 4.26
N ASN A 60 -7.36 5.54 3.28
CA ASN A 60 -7.42 6.43 2.11
C ASN A 60 -7.94 5.73 0.85
N TRP A 61 -8.45 4.49 0.98
CA TRP A 61 -8.89 3.70 -0.16
C TRP A 61 -10.06 4.40 -0.88
N PRO A 62 -10.01 4.58 -2.21
CA PRO A 62 -11.08 5.21 -2.94
C PRO A 62 -12.29 4.28 -3.03
N ASP A 63 -13.50 4.83 -2.82
CA ASP A 63 -14.77 4.08 -2.93
C ASP A 63 -15.00 3.45 -4.30
N GLU A 64 -14.47 4.05 -5.37
CA GLU A 64 -14.55 3.49 -6.73
C GLU A 64 -13.65 2.25 -6.94
N ALA A 65 -12.74 1.94 -6.02
CA ALA A 65 -11.85 0.79 -6.15
C ALA A 65 -12.25 -0.37 -5.25
N GLU A 66 -12.35 -1.56 -5.84
CA GLU A 66 -12.49 -2.79 -5.07
C GLU A 66 -11.15 -3.16 -4.39
N TRP A 67 -11.22 -3.50 -3.10
CA TRP A 67 -10.08 -4.04 -2.37
C TRP A 67 -9.72 -5.44 -2.92
N PRO A 68 -8.45 -5.69 -3.29
CA PRO A 68 -8.04 -6.95 -3.90
C PRO A 68 -8.31 -8.18 -3.00
N LYS A 69 -8.94 -9.19 -3.58
CA LYS A 69 -9.20 -10.47 -2.91
C LYS A 69 -7.88 -11.20 -2.64
N GLY A 70 -7.65 -11.57 -1.38
CA GLY A 70 -6.43 -12.24 -0.93
C GLY A 70 -5.54 -11.38 -0.02
N ILE A 71 -5.83 -10.08 0.09
CA ILE A 71 -5.15 -9.20 1.03
C ILE A 71 -6.11 -8.91 2.17
N ALA A 72 -5.77 -9.40 3.37
CA ALA A 72 -6.52 -9.05 4.57
C ALA A 72 -6.41 -7.53 4.77
N ARG A 73 -7.54 -6.83 4.58
CA ARG A 73 -7.62 -5.41 4.94
C ARG A 73 -7.33 -5.35 6.44
N PRO A 74 -6.35 -4.55 6.89
CA PRO A 74 -6.12 -4.43 8.33
C PRO A 74 -7.42 -3.91 8.92
N GLU A 75 -8.09 -4.76 9.70
CA GLU A 75 -9.08 -4.30 10.64
C GLU A 75 -8.27 -3.44 11.60
N THR A 76 -8.39 -2.12 11.45
CA THR A 76 -7.92 -1.20 12.47
C THR A 76 -8.60 -1.63 13.76
N VAL A 77 -7.95 -2.50 14.53
CA VAL A 77 -8.22 -2.64 15.95
C VAL A 77 -7.78 -1.28 16.48
N ARG A 78 -8.72 -0.36 16.45
CA ARG A 78 -8.69 0.81 17.32
C ARG A 78 -8.73 0.18 18.70
N ALA A 79 -7.55 -0.08 19.26
CA ALA A 79 -7.41 -0.43 20.66
C ALA A 79 -8.13 0.70 21.41
N ALA A 80 -9.27 0.33 21.98
CA ALA A 80 -10.20 1.20 22.67
C ALA A 80 -9.56 1.80 23.92
#